data_AF-A0A533BJ57-F1
#
_entry.id   AF-A0A533BJ57-F1
#
_cell.length_a   1.000
_cell.length_b   1.000
_cell.length_c   1.000
_cell.angle_alpha   90.00
_cell.angle_beta   90.00
_cell.angle_gamma   90.00
#
_symmetry.space_group_name_H-M   'P 1'
#
loop_
_entity.id
_entity.type
_entity.pdbx_description
1 polymer ?
#
loop_
_entity_poly.entity_id
_entity_poly.type
_entity_poly.pdbx_seq_one_letter_code
_entity_poly.pdbx_strand_id
1 'polypeptide(L)' 'MRGDVRPEGKGQPVYQAKIVVVNRVVDSASGTFGVRLEMPNPNNAIAAGLACTVEFRPSSAESP' A
#
# COMPACT_ATOMS: atom_id res chain seq x y z
N MET A 1 11.23 0.28 2.68
CA MET A 1 10.33 0.64 1.55
C MET A 1 8.99 1.14 2.10
N ARG A 2 8.41 2.21 1.54
CA ARG A 2 7.14 2.82 1.98
C ARG A 2 6.23 3.09 0.78
N GLY A 3 4.93 3.21 1.01
CA GLY A 3 3.96 3.60 -0.01
C GLY A 3 2.99 4.65 0.53
N ASP A 4 2.63 5.59 -0.31
CA ASP A 4 1.61 6.59 -0.03
C ASP A 4 0.26 6.05 -0.53
N VAL A 5 -0.68 5.81 0.39
CA VAL A 5 -1.99 5.20 0.12
C VAL A 5 -3.05 6.30 0.07
N ARG A 6 -3.80 6.36 -1.03
CA ARG A 6 -4.89 7.30 -1.26
C ARG A 6 -6.18 6.51 -1.41
N PRO A 7 -7.09 6.55 -0.41
CA PRO A 7 -8.38 5.90 -0.56
C PRO A 7 -9.27 6.66 -1.55
N GLU A 8 -10.17 5.94 -2.21
CA GLU A 8 -11.06 6.48 -3.23
C GLU A 8 -12.20 7.31 -2.60
N GLY A 9 -12.34 8.56 -3.04
CA GLY A 9 -13.33 9.51 -2.51
C GLY A 9 -12.75 10.92 -2.31
N LYS A 10 -13.59 11.94 -2.51
CA LYS A 10 -13.16 13.35 -2.48
C LYS A 10 -12.68 13.79 -1.10
N GLY A 11 -11.54 14.45 -1.05
CA GLY A 11 -11.01 15.09 0.16
C GLY A 11 -10.35 14.14 1.16
N GLN A 12 -10.09 12.89 0.78
CA GLN A 12 -9.41 11.96 1.68
C GLN A 12 -7.92 12.27 1.82
N PRO A 13 -7.39 12.19 3.05
CA PRO A 13 -5.97 12.38 3.29
C PRO A 13 -5.16 11.22 2.70
N VAL A 14 -3.88 11.50 2.42
CA VAL A 14 -2.92 10.48 2.02
C VAL A 14 -2.37 9.82 3.27
N TYR A 15 -2.34 8.49 3.30
CA TYR A 15 -1.85 7.73 4.43
C TYR A 15 -0.51 7.08 4.09
N GLN A 16 0.48 7.29 4.95
CA GLN A 16 1.78 6.65 4.76
C GLN A 16 1.73 5.22 5.31
N ALA A 17 1.98 4.25 4.43
CA ALA A 17 2.00 2.83 4.78
C ALA A 17 3.41 2.26 4.65
N LYS A 18 3.74 1.33 5.54
CA LYS A 18 4.99 0.56 5.48
C LYS A 18 4.73 -0.74 4.75
N ILE A 19 5.58 -1.07 3.77
CA ILE A 19 5.54 -2.37 3.12
C ILE A 19 6.19 -3.38 4.06
N VAL A 20 5.44 -4.41 4.43
CA VAL A 20 5.87 -5.40 5.42
C VAL A 20 6.13 -6.76 4.81
N VAL A 21 5.41 -7.10 3.72
CA VAL A 21 5.62 -8.35 2.99
C VAL A 21 5.52 -8.07 1.50
N VAL A 22 6.50 -8.55 0.75
CA VAL A 22 6.44 -8.69 -0.70
C VAL A 22 6.46 -10.19 -0.99
N ASN A 23 5.37 -10.71 -1.56
CA ASN A 23 5.35 -12.11 -1.96
C ASN A 23 6.33 -12.30 -3.11
N ARG A 24 7.26 -13.25 -2.97
CA ARG A 24 8.25 -13.58 -4.01
C ARG A 24 7.67 -14.45 -5.11
N VAL A 25 6.51 -15.07 -4.86
CA VAL A 25 5.78 -15.87 -5.84
C VAL A 25 4.73 -14.97 -6.49
N VAL A 26 4.71 -14.97 -7.82
CA VAL A 26 3.71 -14.25 -8.60
C VAL A 26 2.38 -15.01 -8.53
N ASP A 27 1.28 -14.29 -8.39
CA ASP A 27 -0.04 -14.87 -8.58
C ASP A 27 -0.24 -15.16 -10.07
N SER A 28 -0.44 -16.43 -10.42
CA SER A 28 -0.50 -16.85 -11.83
C SER A 28 -1.80 -16.41 -12.53
N ALA A 29 -2.86 -16.08 -11.79
CA ALA A 29 -4.12 -15.65 -12.38
C ALA A 29 -4.06 -14.18 -12.85
N SER A 30 -3.35 -13.34 -12.11
CA SER A 30 -3.21 -11.90 -12.39
C SER A 30 -1.85 -11.51 -12.97
N GLY A 31 -0.83 -12.37 -12.87
CA GLY A 31 0.54 -12.04 -13.24
C GLY A 31 1.16 -10.97 -12.33
N THR A 32 0.64 -10.79 -11.11
CA THR A 32 1.09 -9.74 -10.18
C THR A 32 1.71 -10.31 -8.91
N PHE A 33 2.59 -9.53 -8.28
CA PHE A 33 3.09 -9.84 -6.95
C PHE A 33 2.15 -9.28 -5.88
N GLY A 34 1.78 -10.13 -4.92
CA GLY A 34 1.06 -9.68 -3.74
C GLY A 34 1.98 -8.87 -2.82
N VAL A 35 1.61 -7.63 -2.50
CA VAL A 35 2.31 -6.78 -1.53
C VAL A 35 1.36 -6.48 -0.38
N ARG A 36 1.82 -6.70 0.86
CA ARG A 36 1.08 -6.32 2.07
C ARG A 36 1.70 -5.07 2.68
N LEU A 37 0.86 -4.07 2.91
CA LEU A 37 1.23 -2.84 3.59
C LEU A 37 0.51 -2.77 4.94
N GLU A 38 1.20 -2.21 5.93
CA GLU A 38 0.63 -1.90 7.24
C GLU A 38 0.65 -0.39 7.46
N MET A 39 -0.45 0.13 7.97
CA MET A 39 -0.64 1.55 8.24
C MET A 39 -1.55 1.76 9.44
N PRO A 40 -1.35 2.84 10.21
CA PRO A 40 -2.25 3.19 11.29
C PRO A 40 -3.60 3.66 10.72
N ASN A 41 -4.70 3.06 11.20
CA ASN A 41 -6.07 3.47 10.88
C ASN A 41 -6.77 4.01 12.15
N PRO A 42 -6.35 5.17 12.68
CA PRO A 42 -6.95 5.72 13.89
C PRO A 42 -8.44 6.01 13.67
N ASN A 43 -9.26 5.65 14.67
CA ASN A 43 -10.72 5.78 14.63
C ASN A 43 -11.42 4.98 13.51
N ASN A 44 -10.75 3.99 12.90
CA ASN A 44 -11.29 3.23 11.76
C ASN A 44 -11.75 4.14 10.60
N ALA A 45 -11.00 5.22 10.35
CA ALA A 45 -11.32 6.21 9.33
C ALA A 45 -11.43 5.61 7.91
N ILE A 46 -10.75 4.49 7.66
CA ILE A 46 -10.79 3.77 6.40
C ILE A 46 -11.65 2.52 6.56
N ALA A 47 -12.71 2.44 5.75
CA ALA A 47 -13.58 1.28 5.69
C ALA A 47 -12.87 0.09 5.00
N ALA A 48 -13.10 -1.11 5.52
CA ALA A 48 -12.64 -2.33 4.87
C ALA A 48 -13.27 -2.48 3.48
N GLY A 49 -12.48 -2.93 2.50
CA GLY A 49 -12.93 -3.10 1.11
C GLY A 49 -12.99 -1.81 0.28
N LEU A 50 -12.64 -0.65 0.85
CA LEU A 50 -12.54 0.59 0.10
C LEU A 50 -11.40 0.52 -0.94
N ALA A 51 -11.70 0.88 -2.18
CA ALA A 51 -10.69 0.98 -3.22
C ALA A 51 -9.64 2.03 -2.84
N CYS A 52 -8.37 1.69 -3.02
CA CYS A 52 -7.24 2.57 -2.70
C CYS A 52 -6.21 2.52 -3.81
N THR A 53 -5.61 3.66 -4.09
CA THR A 53 -4.44 3.77 -4.98
C THR A 53 -3.19 3.90 -4.12
N VAL A 54 -2.16 3.13 -4.44
CA VAL A 54 -0.86 3.19 -3.76
C VAL A 54 0.21 3.75 -4.69
N GLU A 55 0.99 4.70 -4.19
CA GLU A 55 2.20 5.19 -4.84
C GLU A 55 3.42 4.68 -4.09
N PHE A 56 4.18 3.79 -4.72
CA PHE A 56 5.39 3.22 -4.12
C PHE A 56 6.53 4.24 -4.16
N ARG A 57 7.09 4.55 -2.99
CA ARG A 57 8.21 5.49 -2.87
C ARG A 57 9.49 4.68 -2.64
N PRO A 58 10.48 4.74 -3.55
CA PRO A 58 11.75 4.08 -3.33
C PRO A 58 12.37 4.65 -2.07
N SER A 59 12.71 3.77 -1.13
CA SER A 59 13.51 4.17 0.02
C SER A 59 14.89 4.44 -0.51
N SER A 60 15.40 5.66 -0.35
CA SER A 60 16.72 6.12 -0.85
C SER A 60 17.94 5.33 -0.33
N ALA A 61 17.74 4.16 0.30
CA ALA A 61 18.75 3.35 0.97
C ALA A 61 18.90 1.93 0.40
N GLU A 62 18.14 1.53 -0.62
CA GLU A 62 18.35 0.23 -1.28
C GLU A 62 19.10 0.48 -2.60
N SER A 63 20.43 0.60 -2.50
CA SER A 63 21.33 0.53 -3.64
C SER A 63 21.30 -0.90 -4.23
N PRO A 64 21.36 -1.05 -5.57
CA PRO A 64 21.23 -2.34 -6.24
C PRO A 64 22.36 -3.32 -5.92
#